data_AF-A0A951BEW1-F1
#
_entry.id   AF-A0A951BEW1-F1
#
_cell.length_a   1.000
_cell.length_b   1.000
_cell.length_c   1.000
_cell.angle_alpha   90.00
_cell.angle_beta   90.00
_cell.angle_gamma   90.00
#
_symmetry.space_group_name_H-M   'P 1'
#
loop_
_entity.id
_entity.type
_entity.pdbx_description
1 polymer ?
#
loop_
_entity_poly.entity_id
_entity_poly.type
_entity_poly.pdbx_seq_one_letter_code
_entity_poly.pdbx_strand_id
1 'polypeptide(L)'
;MTVRSRPHVAFARPEDAIDALQRLYAEAIAALRDALDRYFDRSAPPSREERSRFRYPELRVTYHPEGVTPTNRRAFAKFPTAGVYTTTVTQPAAFRAYLLEQLRPLMEEYGAKIEVGPGPQEIPYPYVFERGDELGRGSVTAAELARFFPVPLLSAVGDEIADGLYEIKEGSPRPLSLFDAARVDYSLRRLVHYTGSDWRNAQPWI
;
A
#
# COMPACT_ATOMS: atom_id res chain seq x y z
N MET A 1 -3.43 18.66 -18.56
CA MET A 1 -4.39 18.66 -17.44
C MET A 1 -3.79 17.89 -16.27
N THR A 2 -3.51 18.58 -15.17
CA THR A 2 -3.01 17.98 -13.93
C THR A 2 -4.15 17.23 -13.26
N VAL A 3 -4.03 15.90 -13.17
CA VAL A 3 -4.96 15.09 -12.37
C VAL A 3 -4.84 15.56 -10.93
N ARG A 4 -5.89 16.20 -10.38
CA ARG A 4 -5.92 16.58 -8.96
C ARG A 4 -5.98 15.29 -8.13
N SER A 5 -4.90 14.92 -7.45
CA SER A 5 -4.96 13.81 -6.50
C SER A 5 -5.86 14.22 -5.33
N ARG A 6 -6.67 13.29 -4.83
CA ARG A 6 -7.45 13.54 -3.60
C ARG A 6 -6.47 13.90 -2.46
N PRO A 7 -6.80 14.87 -1.61
CA PRO A 7 -5.94 15.24 -0.49
C PRO A 7 -5.88 14.12 0.55
N HIS A 8 -4.82 14.12 1.36
CA HIS A 8 -4.78 13.31 2.57
C HIS A 8 -5.75 13.88 3.61
N VAL A 9 -6.48 13.00 4.29
CA VAL A 9 -7.44 13.35 5.34
C VAL A 9 -6.87 12.93 6.68
N ALA A 10 -6.97 13.79 7.69
CA ALA A 10 -6.50 13.50 9.04
C ALA A 10 -7.55 12.73 9.85
N PHE A 11 -7.08 11.83 10.71
CA PHE A 11 -7.95 10.97 11.53
C PHE A 11 -7.58 11.10 13.02
N ALA A 12 -8.60 11.15 13.88
CA ALA A 12 -8.44 11.25 15.32
C ALA A 12 -8.24 9.89 16.01
N ARG A 13 -8.58 8.78 15.33
CA ARG A 13 -8.41 7.42 15.82
C ARG A 13 -7.76 6.53 14.76
N PRO A 14 -6.89 5.59 15.15
CA PRO A 14 -6.24 4.69 14.21
C PRO A 14 -7.24 3.75 13.51
N GLU A 15 -8.34 3.39 14.17
CA GLU A 15 -9.42 2.59 13.57
C GLU A 15 -10.00 3.29 12.34
N ASP A 16 -10.32 4.58 12.45
CA ASP A 16 -10.93 5.36 11.37
C ASP A 16 -9.95 5.54 10.20
N ALA A 17 -8.65 5.70 10.50
CA ALA A 17 -7.60 5.75 9.49
C ALA A 17 -7.51 4.41 8.72
N ILE A 18 -7.56 3.27 9.41
CA ILE A 18 -7.50 1.95 8.76
C ILE A 18 -8.78 1.69 7.95
N ASP A 19 -9.95 2.12 8.44
CA ASP A 19 -11.20 2.02 7.68
C ASP A 19 -11.12 2.84 6.38
N ALA A 20 -10.46 4.01 6.41
CA ALA A 20 -10.18 4.80 5.22
C ALA A 20 -9.17 4.11 4.27
N LEU A 21 -8.12 3.47 4.79
CA LEU A 21 -7.19 2.65 3.99
C LEU A 21 -7.96 1.52 3.29
N GLN A 22 -8.82 0.79 4.02
CA GLN A 22 -9.64 -0.29 3.48
C GLN A 22 -10.56 0.20 2.37
N ARG A 23 -11.26 1.31 2.59
CA ARG A 23 -12.16 1.88 1.59
C ARG A 23 -11.40 2.32 0.33
N LEU A 24 -10.30 3.05 0.47
CA LEU A 24 -9.50 3.49 -0.68
C LEU A 24 -8.90 2.32 -1.45
N TYR A 25 -8.40 1.30 -0.75
CA TYR A 25 -7.90 0.08 -1.37
C TYR A 25 -9.00 -0.65 -2.15
N ALA A 26 -10.18 -0.84 -1.53
CA ALA A 26 -11.31 -1.48 -2.20
C ALA A 26 -11.80 -0.68 -3.42
N GLU A 27 -11.86 0.65 -3.33
CA GLU A 27 -12.18 1.54 -4.46
C GLU A 27 -11.18 1.38 -5.61
N ALA A 28 -9.88 1.26 -5.31
CA ALA A 28 -8.82 1.10 -6.30
C ALA A 28 -8.87 -0.27 -6.99
N ILE A 29 -9.06 -1.33 -6.21
CA ILE A 29 -9.23 -2.70 -6.72
C ILE A 29 -10.47 -2.79 -7.61
N ALA A 30 -11.61 -2.26 -7.18
CA ALA A 30 -12.84 -2.25 -7.97
C ALA A 30 -12.65 -1.48 -9.28
N ALA A 31 -12.07 -0.28 -9.24
CA ALA A 31 -11.82 0.53 -10.43
C ALA A 31 -10.91 -0.19 -11.45
N LEU A 32 -9.90 -0.91 -10.96
CA LEU A 32 -8.99 -1.68 -11.81
C LEU A 32 -9.68 -2.93 -12.39
N ARG A 33 -10.51 -3.64 -11.62
CA ARG A 33 -11.36 -4.75 -12.11
C ARG A 33 -12.31 -4.28 -13.22
N ASP A 34 -13.05 -3.20 -12.97
CA ASP A 34 -14.00 -2.64 -13.93
C ASP A 34 -13.30 -2.24 -15.25
N ALA A 35 -12.09 -1.69 -15.16
CA ALA A 35 -11.30 -1.33 -16.33
C ALA A 35 -10.79 -2.55 -17.10
N LEU A 36 -10.37 -3.60 -16.40
CA LEU A 36 -9.96 -4.88 -17.00
C LEU A 36 -11.14 -5.55 -17.70
N ASP A 37 -12.28 -5.68 -17.05
CA ASP A 37 -13.50 -6.29 -17.62
C ASP A 37 -13.94 -5.53 -18.88
N ARG A 38 -13.98 -4.19 -18.82
CA ARG A 38 -14.28 -3.37 -19.99
C ARG A 38 -13.27 -3.55 -21.13
N TYR A 39 -12.00 -3.75 -20.79
CA TYR A 39 -10.97 -4.02 -21.79
C TYR A 39 -11.15 -5.39 -22.45
N PHE A 40 -11.47 -6.42 -21.68
CA PHE A 40 -11.76 -7.76 -22.22
C PHE A 40 -12.99 -7.77 -23.13
N ASP A 41 -14.03 -7.01 -22.78
CA ASP A 41 -15.28 -6.98 -23.55
C ASP A 41 -15.23 -6.11 -24.81
N ARG A 42 -14.52 -4.96 -24.73
CA ARG A 42 -14.63 -3.89 -25.74
C ARG A 42 -13.29 -3.39 -26.27
N SER A 43 -12.17 -3.98 -25.83
CA SER A 43 -10.81 -3.53 -26.14
C SER A 43 -10.60 -2.03 -25.87
N ALA A 44 -11.27 -1.50 -24.84
CA ALA A 44 -11.26 -0.08 -24.50
C ALA A 44 -10.29 0.20 -23.32
N PRO A 45 -9.05 0.69 -23.58
CA PRO A 45 -8.04 0.89 -22.54
C PRO A 45 -8.45 1.99 -21.55
N PRO A 46 -7.97 1.94 -20.29
CA PRO A 46 -8.23 2.99 -19.33
C PRO A 46 -7.53 4.29 -19.71
N SER A 47 -8.26 5.40 -19.55
CA SER A 47 -7.69 6.75 -19.65
C SER A 47 -6.71 7.02 -18.51
N ARG A 48 -5.90 8.08 -18.66
CA ARG A 48 -4.99 8.55 -17.60
C ARG A 48 -5.73 8.91 -16.30
N GLU A 49 -6.94 9.44 -16.42
CA GLU A 49 -7.76 9.80 -15.27
C GLU A 49 -8.26 8.55 -14.54
N GLU A 50 -8.73 7.53 -15.26
CA GLU A 50 -9.10 6.24 -14.65
C GLU A 50 -7.90 5.58 -13.98
N ARG A 51 -6.73 5.59 -14.63
CA ARG A 51 -5.48 5.07 -14.06
C ARG A 51 -5.10 5.71 -12.72
N SER A 52 -5.42 6.99 -12.51
CA SER A 52 -5.19 7.65 -11.23
C SER A 52 -6.00 7.05 -10.07
N ARG A 53 -7.04 6.28 -10.35
CA ARG A 53 -7.87 5.56 -9.37
C ARG A 53 -7.30 4.20 -9.00
N PHE A 54 -6.34 3.66 -9.74
CA PHE A 54 -5.77 2.32 -9.51
C PHE A 54 -4.65 2.34 -8.47
N ARG A 55 -4.60 3.33 -7.57
CA ARG A 55 -3.45 3.55 -6.71
C ARG A 55 -3.64 2.94 -5.34
N TYR A 56 -2.55 2.40 -4.78
CA TYR A 56 -2.53 2.02 -3.38
C TYR A 56 -2.84 3.24 -2.51
N PRO A 57 -3.56 3.07 -1.39
CA PRO A 57 -3.63 4.12 -0.39
C PRO A 57 -2.25 4.36 0.24
N GLU A 58 -1.97 5.61 0.60
CA GLU A 58 -0.81 6.04 1.37
C GLU A 58 -1.25 6.35 2.80
N LEU A 59 -0.49 5.82 3.74
CA LEU A 59 -0.54 6.15 5.16
C LEU A 59 0.58 7.14 5.45
N ARG A 60 0.22 8.28 6.03
CA ARG A 60 1.16 9.33 6.44
C ARG A 60 1.06 9.53 7.95
N VAL A 61 2.20 9.52 8.61
CA VAL A 61 2.32 9.75 10.05
C VAL A 61 3.30 10.89 10.28
N THR A 62 2.81 11.96 10.89
CA THR A 62 3.60 13.16 11.16
C THR A 62 3.88 13.28 12.64
N TYR A 63 5.17 13.35 13.00
CA TYR A 63 5.63 13.50 14.37
C TYR A 63 6.47 14.78 14.50
N HIS A 64 5.91 15.78 15.20
CA HIS A 64 6.59 17.02 15.56
C HIS A 64 6.40 17.24 17.07
N PRO A 65 7.31 16.71 17.91
CA PRO A 65 7.15 16.80 19.35
C PRO A 65 7.35 18.23 19.83
N GLU A 66 6.44 18.68 20.69
CA GLU A 66 6.55 19.92 21.46
C GLU A 66 6.96 19.57 22.90
N GLY A 67 8.08 18.85 23.09
CA GLY A 67 8.52 18.44 24.42
C GLY A 67 9.47 17.26 24.45
N VAL A 68 9.57 16.65 25.63
CA VAL A 68 10.45 15.49 25.86
C VAL A 68 9.84 14.28 25.15
N THR A 69 10.64 13.63 24.30
CA THR A 69 10.26 12.39 23.65
C THR A 69 9.89 11.33 24.70
N PRO A 70 8.72 10.67 24.59
CA PRO A 70 8.31 9.60 25.47
C PRO A 70 9.35 8.48 25.53
N THR A 71 9.57 7.95 26.74
CA THR A 71 10.43 6.77 26.93
C THR A 71 9.56 5.57 27.27
N ASN A 72 9.71 4.49 26.49
CA ASN A 72 9.04 3.22 26.73
C ASN A 72 10.00 2.06 26.41
N ARG A 73 9.71 0.85 26.91
CA ARG A 73 10.53 -0.36 26.68
C ARG A 73 10.22 -1.08 25.35
N ARG A 74 9.26 -0.60 24.56
CA ARG A 74 8.82 -1.22 23.30
C ARG A 74 9.97 -1.21 22.28
N ALA A 75 10.19 -2.29 21.54
CA ALA A 75 11.24 -2.32 20.50
C ALA A 75 10.78 -1.70 19.18
N PHE A 76 9.46 -1.55 18.98
CA PHE A 76 8.82 -1.08 17.75
C PHE A 76 7.91 0.13 18.03
N ALA A 77 7.29 0.69 16.99
CA ALA A 77 6.40 1.86 17.06
C ALA A 77 7.04 3.04 17.82
N LYS A 78 8.19 3.50 17.30
CA LYS A 78 8.97 4.63 17.83
C LYS A 78 9.45 5.53 16.71
N PHE A 79 9.66 6.80 17.03
CA PHE A 79 10.31 7.75 16.13
C PHE A 79 11.78 7.97 16.52
N PRO A 80 12.73 7.77 15.60
CA PRO A 80 14.12 8.14 15.84
C PRO A 80 14.31 9.66 15.80
N THR A 81 13.48 10.38 15.04
CA THR A 81 13.59 11.82 14.80
C THR A 81 12.22 12.40 14.41
N ALA A 82 12.02 13.70 14.63
CA ALA A 82 10.86 14.41 14.14
C ALA A 82 10.78 14.40 12.60
N GLY A 83 9.58 14.35 12.04
CA GLY A 83 9.38 14.40 10.61
C GLY A 83 8.08 13.75 10.14
N VAL A 84 7.98 13.65 8.82
CA VAL A 84 6.87 12.99 8.12
C VAL A 84 7.33 11.61 7.68
N TYR A 85 6.55 10.60 8.00
CA TYR A 85 6.78 9.20 7.65
C TYR A 85 5.64 8.72 6.76
N THR A 86 5.93 8.05 5.66
CA THR A 86 4.91 7.56 4.72
C THR A 86 5.16 6.12 4.30
N THR A 87 4.09 5.40 3.97
CA THR A 87 4.16 4.13 3.25
C THR A 87 2.87 3.89 2.47
N THR A 88 2.96 3.19 1.33
CA THR A 88 1.78 2.67 0.65
C THR A 88 1.31 1.38 1.35
N VAL A 89 0.00 1.15 1.39
CA VAL A 89 -0.60 0.00 2.08
C VAL A 89 -1.41 -0.87 1.12
N THR A 90 -1.19 -2.18 1.16
CA THR A 90 -2.03 -3.21 0.51
C THR A 90 -2.72 -4.07 1.57
N GLN A 91 -3.77 -4.80 1.18
CA GLN A 91 -4.51 -5.73 2.04
C GLN A 91 -4.85 -5.19 3.46
N PRO A 92 -5.30 -3.93 3.62
CA PRO A 92 -5.48 -3.30 4.94
C PRO A 92 -6.51 -4.01 5.83
N ALA A 93 -7.42 -4.81 5.25
CA ALA A 93 -8.33 -5.67 6.00
C ALA A 93 -7.60 -6.81 6.71
N ALA A 94 -6.72 -7.51 6.01
CA ALA A 94 -5.95 -8.61 6.57
C ALA A 94 -4.87 -8.12 7.55
N PHE A 95 -4.24 -6.98 7.25
CA PHE A 95 -3.23 -6.39 8.13
C PHE A 95 -3.81 -5.48 9.23
N ARG A 96 -5.13 -5.44 9.42
CA ARG A 96 -5.78 -4.53 10.39
C ARG A 96 -5.20 -4.65 11.79
N ALA A 97 -5.02 -5.88 12.28
CA ALA A 97 -4.49 -6.12 13.63
C ALA A 97 -3.07 -5.55 13.79
N TYR A 98 -2.19 -5.83 12.82
CA TYR A 98 -0.84 -5.28 12.77
C TYR A 98 -0.84 -3.75 12.70
N LEU A 99 -1.63 -3.16 11.79
CA LEU A 99 -1.72 -1.71 11.65
C LEU A 99 -2.20 -1.03 12.94
N LEU A 100 -3.18 -1.60 13.64
CA LEU A 100 -3.65 -1.08 14.93
C LEU A 100 -2.55 -1.17 16.01
N GLU A 101 -1.86 -2.30 16.07
CA GLU A 101 -0.75 -2.51 17.02
C GLU A 101 0.38 -1.50 16.82
N GLN A 102 0.66 -1.13 15.57
CA GLN A 102 1.69 -0.13 15.25
C GLN A 102 1.20 1.30 15.45
N LEU A 103 -0.02 1.64 15.02
CA LEU A 103 -0.49 3.03 14.98
C LEU A 103 -0.97 3.55 16.33
N ARG A 104 -1.57 2.71 17.19
CA ARG A 104 -2.04 3.14 18.51
C ARG A 104 -0.94 3.76 19.37
N PRO A 105 0.22 3.10 19.59
CA PRO A 105 1.30 3.69 20.38
C PRO A 105 1.84 4.99 19.78
N LEU A 106 1.91 5.10 18.45
CA LEU A 106 2.38 6.32 17.78
C LEU A 106 1.43 7.50 18.03
N MET A 107 0.12 7.28 18.03
CA MET A 107 -0.85 8.33 18.34
C MET A 107 -0.91 8.64 19.84
N GLU A 108 -1.07 7.62 20.68
CA GLU A 108 -1.36 7.77 22.10
C GLU A 108 -0.15 8.25 22.90
N GLU A 109 1.04 7.73 22.59
CA GLU A 109 2.26 8.03 23.35
C GLU A 109 3.00 9.22 22.73
N TYR A 110 3.11 9.28 21.39
CA TYR A 110 3.92 10.29 20.69
C TYR A 110 3.09 11.48 20.16
N GLY A 111 1.76 11.45 20.28
CA GLY A 111 0.89 12.50 19.74
C GLY A 111 0.97 12.63 18.22
N ALA A 112 1.37 11.55 17.51
CA ALA A 112 1.56 11.61 16.08
C ALA A 112 0.23 11.81 15.34
N LYS A 113 0.26 12.66 14.30
CA LYS A 113 -0.89 12.89 13.43
C LYS A 113 -0.93 11.84 12.33
N ILE A 114 -2.05 11.14 12.19
CA ILE A 114 -2.27 10.17 11.12
C ILE A 114 -3.13 10.78 10.02
N GLU A 115 -2.68 10.63 8.79
CA GLU A 115 -3.40 11.05 7.59
C GLU A 115 -3.41 9.92 6.55
N VAL A 116 -4.51 9.80 5.81
CA VAL A 116 -4.68 8.78 4.76
C VAL A 116 -5.16 9.44 3.47
N GLY A 117 -4.57 9.04 2.34
CA GLY A 117 -4.91 9.53 1.01
C GLY A 117 -4.52 8.53 -0.09
N PRO A 118 -4.76 8.86 -1.37
CA PRO A 118 -4.21 8.07 -2.47
C PRO A 118 -2.69 8.25 -2.55
N GLY A 119 -1.96 7.14 -2.65
CA GLY A 119 -0.52 7.16 -2.85
C GLY A 119 -0.10 7.45 -4.31
N PRO A 120 1.20 7.42 -4.59
CA PRO A 120 1.74 7.66 -5.93
C PRO A 120 1.73 6.42 -6.83
N GLN A 121 1.70 5.22 -6.24
CA GLN A 121 1.93 3.95 -6.91
C GLN A 121 0.62 3.29 -7.35
N GLU A 122 0.56 2.88 -8.61
CA GLU A 122 -0.55 2.07 -9.14
C GLU A 122 -0.39 0.60 -8.74
N ILE A 123 -1.51 -0.07 -8.49
CA ILE A 123 -1.62 -1.50 -8.19
C ILE A 123 -1.39 -2.27 -9.49
N PRO A 124 -0.37 -3.15 -9.57
CA PRO A 124 -0.20 -4.02 -10.71
C PRO A 124 -1.43 -4.91 -10.96
N TYR A 125 -1.88 -4.97 -12.21
CA TYR A 125 -3.05 -5.76 -12.60
C TYR A 125 -2.97 -7.24 -12.17
N PRO A 126 -1.80 -7.92 -12.14
CA PRO A 126 -1.75 -9.31 -11.70
C PRO A 126 -2.13 -9.53 -10.24
N TYR A 127 -2.15 -8.51 -9.38
CA TYR A 127 -2.48 -8.64 -7.96
C TYR A 127 -3.97 -8.51 -7.66
N VAL A 128 -4.76 -8.05 -8.64
CA VAL A 128 -6.21 -7.93 -8.51
C VAL A 128 -6.93 -9.28 -8.66
N PHE A 129 -6.30 -10.21 -9.37
CA PHE A 129 -6.83 -11.55 -9.63
C PHE A 129 -6.58 -12.47 -8.44
N GLU A 130 -7.60 -13.06 -7.81
CA GLU A 130 -7.36 -13.88 -6.62
C GLU A 130 -6.83 -15.28 -6.96
N ARG A 131 -7.26 -15.88 -8.08
CA ARG A 131 -6.84 -17.21 -8.56
C ARG A 131 -6.82 -17.28 -10.09
N GLY A 132 -6.11 -18.26 -10.64
CA GLY A 132 -5.67 -18.38 -12.04
C GLY A 132 -6.72 -18.47 -13.15
N ASP A 133 -7.87 -17.80 -13.04
CA ASP A 133 -8.98 -17.88 -14.01
C ASP A 133 -9.18 -16.63 -14.89
N GLU A 134 -8.43 -15.55 -14.69
CA GLU A 134 -8.73 -14.28 -15.41
C GLU A 134 -7.71 -13.87 -16.47
N LEU A 135 -6.49 -14.43 -16.46
CA LEU A 135 -5.52 -14.22 -17.56
C LEU A 135 -5.87 -15.02 -18.83
N GLY A 136 -6.88 -15.88 -18.78
CA GLY A 136 -7.41 -16.65 -19.91
C GLY A 136 -8.78 -16.16 -20.40
N ARG A 137 -9.32 -15.05 -19.89
CA ARG A 137 -10.57 -14.47 -20.39
C ARG A 137 -10.32 -13.82 -21.76
N GLY A 138 -10.68 -14.54 -22.82
CA GLY A 138 -10.58 -14.07 -24.20
C GLY A 138 -9.20 -14.28 -24.84
N SER A 139 -8.99 -13.65 -25.99
CA SER A 139 -7.74 -13.74 -26.77
C SER A 139 -6.65 -12.73 -26.32
N VAL A 140 -6.89 -11.99 -25.23
CA VAL A 140 -6.01 -10.91 -24.77
C VAL A 140 -4.80 -11.50 -24.05
N THR A 141 -3.60 -11.12 -24.49
CA THR A 141 -2.35 -11.63 -23.90
C THR A 141 -1.87 -10.78 -22.73
N ALA A 142 -1.06 -11.34 -21.84
CA ALA A 142 -0.40 -10.59 -20.77
C ALA A 142 0.48 -9.44 -21.31
N ALA A 143 1.09 -9.64 -22.49
CA ALA A 143 1.89 -8.62 -23.19
C ALA A 143 1.02 -7.45 -23.68
N GLU A 144 -0.22 -7.72 -24.08
CA GLU A 144 -1.18 -6.69 -24.46
C GLU A 144 -1.67 -5.89 -23.25
N LEU A 145 -2.06 -6.57 -22.16
CA LEU A 145 -2.43 -5.90 -20.91
C LEU A 145 -1.31 -5.01 -20.37
N ALA A 146 -0.06 -5.46 -20.46
CA ALA A 146 1.11 -4.71 -20.03
C ALA A 146 1.31 -3.37 -20.76
N ARG A 147 0.68 -3.16 -21.94
CA ARG A 147 0.73 -1.89 -22.67
C ARG A 147 -0.16 -0.82 -22.06
N PHE A 148 -1.25 -1.21 -21.39
CA PHE A 148 -2.30 -0.30 -20.95
C PHE A 148 -2.50 -0.27 -19.44
N PHE A 149 -2.18 -1.37 -18.76
CA PHE A 149 -2.38 -1.55 -17.33
C PHE A 149 -1.07 -1.55 -16.53
N PRO A 150 -1.11 -1.26 -15.22
CA PRO A 150 0.08 -1.25 -14.38
C PRO A 150 0.64 -2.67 -14.24
N VAL A 151 1.96 -2.83 -14.34
CA VAL A 151 2.66 -4.11 -14.22
C VAL A 151 3.61 -4.11 -13.02
N PRO A 152 3.93 -5.28 -12.45
CA PRO A 152 4.96 -5.37 -11.43
C PRO A 152 6.31 -4.95 -12.03
N LEU A 153 6.97 -3.99 -11.40
CA LEU A 153 8.32 -3.57 -11.77
C LEU A 153 9.31 -4.18 -10.77
N LEU A 154 10.06 -5.20 -11.21
CA LEU A 154 11.05 -5.88 -10.35
C LEU A 154 12.14 -4.92 -9.86
N SER A 155 12.48 -3.89 -10.63
CA SER A 155 13.42 -2.84 -10.24
C SER A 155 12.87 -1.84 -9.22
N ALA A 156 11.56 -1.90 -8.92
CA ALA A 156 10.88 -1.05 -7.94
C ALA A 156 10.44 -1.85 -6.70
N VAL A 157 10.98 -3.07 -6.52
CA VAL A 157 10.75 -3.91 -5.35
C VAL A 157 11.53 -3.29 -4.18
N GLY A 158 10.81 -2.61 -3.29
CA GLY A 158 11.35 -1.76 -2.22
C GLY A 158 11.97 -2.53 -1.06
N ASP A 159 13.17 -3.10 -1.27
CA ASP A 159 13.91 -3.89 -0.27
C ASP A 159 14.93 -3.05 0.48
N GLU A 160 15.26 -1.87 -0.04
CA GLU A 160 16.34 -1.02 0.45
C GLU A 160 16.20 -0.62 1.92
N ILE A 161 14.98 -0.53 2.45
CA ILE A 161 14.75 -0.21 3.86
C ILE A 161 15.12 -1.42 4.74
N ALA A 162 14.69 -2.62 4.35
CA ALA A 162 15.01 -3.85 5.08
C ALA A 162 16.48 -4.25 4.94
N ASP A 163 17.10 -3.96 3.79
CA ASP A 163 18.52 -4.19 3.53
C ASP A 163 19.44 -3.14 4.18
N GLY A 164 18.87 -2.07 4.76
CA GLY A 164 19.64 -0.97 5.36
C GLY A 164 20.34 -0.08 4.35
N LEU A 165 19.91 -0.12 3.07
CA LEU A 165 20.44 0.66 1.96
C LEU A 165 19.64 1.94 1.66
N TYR A 166 18.54 2.18 2.38
CA TYR A 166 17.71 3.36 2.16
C TYR A 166 18.40 4.65 2.60
N GLU A 167 18.67 5.52 1.63
CA GLU A 167 19.22 6.86 1.87
C GLU A 167 18.10 7.88 2.12
N ILE A 168 18.12 8.51 3.28
CA ILE A 168 17.18 9.58 3.62
C ILE A 168 17.53 10.83 2.81
N LYS A 169 16.65 11.20 1.89
CA LYS A 169 16.76 12.44 1.12
C LYS A 169 16.20 13.61 1.92
N GLU A 170 16.95 14.69 2.01
CA GLU A 170 16.50 15.92 2.67
C GLU A 170 15.19 16.43 2.04
N GLY A 171 14.24 16.84 2.88
CA GLY A 171 12.93 17.32 2.45
C GLY A 171 11.95 16.25 1.94
N SER A 172 12.36 14.97 1.87
CA SER A 172 11.46 13.87 1.50
C SER A 172 10.90 13.16 2.74
N PRO A 173 9.67 12.61 2.68
CA PRO A 173 9.16 11.75 3.74
C PRO A 173 10.09 10.55 4.01
N ARG A 174 10.15 10.15 5.28
CA ARG A 174 10.87 8.96 5.74
C ARG A 174 9.99 7.70 5.57
N PRO A 175 10.57 6.50 5.47
CA PRO A 175 9.79 5.27 5.41
C PRO A 175 9.09 5.00 6.74
N LEU A 176 7.78 4.72 6.70
CA LEU A 176 7.00 4.33 7.89
C LEU A 176 7.08 2.83 8.20
N SER A 177 7.26 1.99 7.17
CA SER A 177 7.35 0.54 7.27
C SER A 177 8.57 0.02 6.53
N LEU A 178 8.95 -1.23 6.79
CA LEU A 178 10.06 -1.89 6.09
C LEU A 178 9.75 -2.16 4.61
N PHE A 179 8.47 -2.38 4.29
CA PHE A 179 8.02 -2.74 2.94
C PHE A 179 6.86 -1.84 2.52
N ASP A 180 6.86 -1.45 1.25
CA ASP A 180 5.77 -0.77 0.60
C ASP A 180 4.69 -1.77 0.11
N ALA A 181 3.58 -1.25 -0.40
CA ALA A 181 2.46 -2.08 -0.83
C ALA A 181 2.82 -3.06 -1.96
N ALA A 182 3.58 -2.62 -2.96
CA ALA A 182 3.93 -3.48 -4.09
C ALA A 182 4.87 -4.61 -3.70
N ARG A 183 5.85 -4.34 -2.82
CA ARG A 183 6.72 -5.37 -2.27
C ARG A 183 5.93 -6.40 -1.47
N VAL A 184 4.98 -5.95 -0.65
CA VAL A 184 4.10 -6.84 0.11
C VAL A 184 3.29 -7.72 -0.84
N ASP A 185 2.57 -7.15 -1.81
CA ASP A 185 1.77 -7.95 -2.77
C ASP A 185 2.64 -8.96 -3.56
N TYR A 186 3.83 -8.55 -4.01
CA TYR A 186 4.79 -9.46 -4.66
C TYR A 186 5.12 -10.65 -3.74
N SER A 187 5.42 -10.37 -2.48
CA SER A 187 5.82 -11.39 -1.50
C SER A 187 4.65 -12.30 -1.13
N LEU A 188 3.44 -11.77 -0.97
CA LEU A 188 2.23 -12.56 -0.72
C LEU A 188 1.96 -13.56 -1.87
N ARG A 189 2.18 -13.15 -3.13
CA ARG A 189 2.07 -14.06 -4.28
C ARG A 189 3.14 -15.15 -4.25
N ARG A 190 4.38 -14.80 -3.93
CA ARG A 190 5.47 -15.77 -3.79
C ARG A 190 5.24 -16.75 -2.65
N LEU A 191 4.72 -16.30 -1.51
CA LEU A 191 4.33 -17.17 -0.40
C LEU A 191 3.31 -18.21 -0.86
N VAL A 192 2.24 -17.81 -1.55
CA VAL A 192 1.25 -18.77 -2.06
C VAL A 192 1.88 -19.77 -3.04
N HIS A 193 2.71 -19.29 -3.96
CA HIS A 193 3.37 -20.15 -4.94
C HIS A 193 4.31 -21.17 -4.30
N TYR A 194 5.16 -20.74 -3.36
CA TYR A 194 6.19 -21.61 -2.78
C TYR A 194 5.68 -22.50 -1.65
N THR A 195 4.68 -22.06 -0.90
CA THR A 195 4.13 -22.84 0.23
C THR A 195 2.93 -23.70 -0.18
N GLY A 196 2.31 -23.43 -1.34
CA GLY A 196 1.05 -24.06 -1.74
C GLY A 196 -0.12 -23.75 -0.81
N SER A 197 0.02 -22.77 0.09
CA SER A 197 -0.98 -22.38 1.08
C SER A 197 -1.35 -20.91 0.92
N ASP A 198 -2.56 -20.54 1.34
CA ASP A 198 -2.94 -19.14 1.41
C ASP A 198 -2.09 -18.41 2.46
N TRP A 199 -1.56 -17.23 2.12
CA TRP A 199 -0.73 -16.45 3.03
C TRP A 199 -1.48 -16.01 4.30
N ARG A 200 -2.82 -15.95 4.27
CA ARG A 200 -3.65 -15.65 5.44
C ARG A 200 -3.61 -16.76 6.50
N ASN A 201 -3.12 -17.94 6.15
CA ASN A 201 -2.93 -19.05 7.09
C ASN A 201 -1.59 -18.99 7.82
N ALA A 202 -0.67 -18.10 7.40
CA ALA A 202 0.62 -17.95 8.06
C ALA A 202 0.43 -17.55 9.53
N GLN A 203 1.15 -18.23 10.42
CA GLN A 203 1.14 -17.94 11.85
C GLN A 203 2.33 -17.06 12.23
N PRO A 204 2.23 -16.27 13.32
CA PRO A 204 3.35 -15.43 13.80
C PRO A 204 4.60 -16.23 14.22
N TRP A 205 4.44 -17.52 14.49
CA TRP A 205 5.51 -18.45 14.85
C TRP A 205 5.74 -19.38 13.66
N ILE A 206 6.89 -19.23 13.01
CA ILE A 206 7.33 -20.00 11.85
C ILE A 206 8.32 -21.07 12.31
#